data_AF-A0A8H4VDD6-F1
#
_entry.id   AF-A0A8H4VDD6-F1
#
_cell.length_a   1.000
_cell.length_b   1.000
_cell.length_c   1.000
_cell.angle_alpha   90.00
_cell.angle_beta   90.00
_cell.angle_gamma   90.00
#
_symmetry.space_group_name_H-M   'P 1'
#
loop_
_entity.id
_entity.type
_entity.pdbx_description
1 polymer ?
#
loop_
_entity_poly.entity_id
_entity_poly.type
_entity_poly.pdbx_seq_one_letter_code
_entity_poly.pdbx_strand_id
1 'polypeptide(L)'
;MRLPSISSYAARPTIKILLSLSEGLPVTHRVRTIVVPPQSPFYVRLPNTPQVDESRPPRVRGRLPIPRDIFPREERDRKIKPQYIQNVAPQATNLREARSASQRWKRQLANSRRKNLTESLGALWDRRARSEKVRNVQVKRKLEANERAAVAPERDDDRFTRTTVIQALLDTKTYPDEDRLTRAANSQKKVLARESAKREARRQALTELYISASDFIINVGELEEEIERLFCDDYFKMMIKEANRRGMQENVWGVHGKPPSISDMLSETGAFSSDVKDHNAVEYGRSVERHKRITEDLTGGRMP
;
A
#
# COMPACT_ATOMS: atom_id res chain seq x y z
N MET A 1 26.20 51.54 -28.75
CA MET A 1 27.66 51.26 -28.88
C MET A 1 28.15 50.52 -27.66
N ARG A 2 28.44 49.22 -27.79
CA ARG A 2 29.47 48.45 -27.07
C ARG A 2 29.40 47.02 -27.60
N LEU A 3 30.48 46.60 -28.25
CA LEU A 3 30.67 45.30 -28.87
C LEU A 3 30.78 44.20 -27.80
N PRO A 4 30.25 42.98 -28.01
CA PRO A 4 30.74 41.81 -27.31
C PRO A 4 31.99 41.28 -28.02
N SER A 5 33.07 41.21 -27.25
CA SER A 5 34.39 40.71 -27.64
C SER A 5 34.38 39.23 -28.00
N ILE A 6 35.12 38.93 -29.05
CA ILE A 6 35.39 37.62 -29.65
C ILE A 6 36.15 36.69 -28.68
N SER A 7 35.77 35.41 -28.72
CA SER A 7 36.60 34.22 -28.47
C SER A 7 37.22 34.07 -27.07
N SER A 8 36.52 33.36 -26.19
CA SER A 8 37.17 32.52 -25.19
C SER A 8 37.00 31.05 -25.60
N TYR A 9 38.03 30.51 -26.26
CA TYR A 9 38.22 29.07 -26.33
C TYR A 9 38.17 28.54 -24.89
N ALA A 10 37.18 27.70 -24.60
CA ALA A 10 37.12 26.93 -23.37
C ALA A 10 38.36 26.01 -23.36
N ALA A 11 39.41 26.47 -22.68
CA ALA A 11 40.56 25.66 -22.34
C ALA A 11 40.02 24.45 -21.57
N ARG A 12 40.09 23.27 -22.20
CA ARG A 12 39.97 21.99 -21.51
C ARG A 12 40.81 22.09 -20.24
N PRO A 13 40.33 21.65 -19.06
CA PRO A 13 41.20 21.60 -17.91
C PRO A 13 42.37 20.71 -18.30
N THR A 14 43.53 21.32 -18.48
CA THR A 14 44.78 20.59 -18.49
C THR A 14 44.83 19.99 -17.09
N ILE A 15 44.45 18.72 -17.01
CA ILE A 15 44.89 17.85 -15.94
C ILE A 15 46.40 17.95 -16.07
N LYS A 16 47.00 18.85 -15.28
CA LYS A 16 48.39 18.73 -14.88
C LYS A 16 48.41 17.38 -14.20
N ILE A 17 48.69 16.35 -14.99
CA ILE A 17 49.28 15.13 -14.51
C ILE A 17 50.52 15.66 -13.83
N LEU A 18 50.39 15.89 -12.52
CA LEU A 18 51.55 15.79 -11.66
C LEU A 18 52.09 14.43 -12.05
N LEU A 19 53.18 14.47 -12.82
CA LEU A 19 54.21 13.46 -12.76
C LEU A 19 54.54 13.39 -11.27
N SER A 20 53.71 12.65 -10.52
CA SER A 20 54.20 11.91 -9.39
C SER A 20 55.29 11.09 -10.05
N LEU A 21 56.53 11.58 -9.91
CA LEU A 21 57.67 10.72 -9.70
C LEU A 21 57.11 9.52 -8.97
N SER A 22 56.93 8.43 -9.72
CA SER A 22 56.50 7.17 -9.16
C SER A 22 57.61 6.87 -8.18
N GLU A 23 57.39 7.25 -6.92
CA GLU A 23 58.19 6.82 -5.79
C GLU A 23 58.22 5.32 -5.95
N GLY A 24 59.36 4.86 -6.43
CA GLY A 24 59.60 3.47 -6.69
C GLY A 24 59.26 2.78 -5.39
N LEU A 25 58.29 1.88 -5.45
CA LEU A 25 58.26 0.78 -4.51
C LEU A 25 59.72 0.29 -4.46
N PRO A 26 60.38 0.23 -3.30
CA PRO A 26 61.68 -0.41 -3.22
C PRO A 26 61.43 -1.87 -3.60
N VAL A 27 61.66 -2.18 -4.87
CA VAL A 27 61.92 -3.52 -5.33
C VAL A 27 63.13 -3.90 -4.51
N THR A 28 62.90 -4.69 -3.47
CA THR A 28 63.97 -5.42 -2.81
C THR A 28 64.52 -6.33 -3.89
N HIS A 29 65.47 -5.81 -4.66
CA HIS A 29 66.30 -6.55 -5.57
C HIS A 29 67.08 -7.52 -4.68
N ARG A 30 66.51 -8.70 -4.44
CA ARG A 30 67.36 -9.88 -4.38
C ARG A 30 68.08 -9.88 -5.71
N VAL A 31 69.37 -9.60 -5.68
CA VAL A 31 70.28 -9.73 -6.82
C VAL A 31 70.07 -11.15 -7.35
N ARG A 32 69.19 -11.29 -8.33
CA ARG A 32 69.11 -12.49 -9.15
C ARG A 32 70.36 -12.39 -10.00
N THR A 33 71.41 -13.11 -9.62
CA THR A 33 72.68 -13.25 -10.34
C THR A 33 72.53 -13.90 -11.73
N ILE A 34 71.30 -14.01 -12.23
CA ILE A 34 70.97 -14.62 -13.52
C ILE A 34 70.62 -13.48 -14.46
N VAL A 35 71.58 -13.12 -15.32
CA VAL A 35 71.34 -12.24 -16.47
C VAL A 35 70.28 -12.91 -17.33
N VAL A 36 69.15 -12.23 -17.56
CA VAL A 36 68.09 -12.75 -18.43
C VAL A 36 68.69 -12.91 -19.83
N PRO A 37 68.68 -14.11 -20.41
CA PRO A 37 69.31 -14.34 -21.70
C PRO A 37 68.50 -13.65 -22.82
N PRO A 38 69.14 -13.27 -23.95
CA PRO A 38 68.47 -12.59 -25.05
C PRO A 38 67.37 -13.42 -25.73
N GLN A 39 67.40 -14.75 -25.57
CA GLN A 39 66.34 -15.64 -26.07
C GLN A 39 65.06 -15.58 -25.22
N SER A 40 65.10 -15.02 -24.02
CA SER A 40 63.91 -14.88 -23.18
C SER A 40 63.00 -13.78 -23.71
N PRO A 41 61.67 -13.99 -23.83
CA PRO A 41 60.73 -12.92 -24.21
C PRO A 41 60.71 -11.78 -23.19
N PHE A 42 61.25 -12.00 -21.99
CA PHE A 42 61.40 -10.98 -20.96
C PHE A 42 62.75 -10.24 -21.02
N TYR A 43 63.58 -10.48 -22.03
CA TYR A 43 64.85 -9.77 -22.24
C TYR A 43 64.62 -8.28 -22.46
N VAL A 44 63.64 -7.93 -23.30
CA VAL A 44 63.11 -6.57 -23.43
C VAL A 44 61.65 -6.58 -23.00
N ARG A 45 61.31 -5.83 -21.94
CA ARG A 45 59.94 -5.76 -21.42
C ARG A 45 59.17 -4.64 -22.09
N LEU A 46 58.41 -4.96 -23.13
CA LEU A 46 57.44 -4.04 -23.71
C LEU A 46 56.13 -4.13 -22.91
N PRO A 47 55.58 -3.02 -22.40
CA PRO A 47 54.27 -3.05 -21.77
C PRO A 47 53.18 -3.25 -22.83
N ASN A 48 52.18 -4.08 -22.51
CA ASN A 48 51.01 -4.24 -23.36
C ASN A 48 50.12 -3.00 -23.28
N THR A 49 49.45 -2.66 -24.37
CA THR A 49 48.37 -1.67 -24.36
C THR A 49 47.16 -2.22 -23.56
N PRO A 50 46.33 -1.34 -22.95
CA PRO A 50 45.14 -1.79 -22.24
C PRO A 50 44.14 -2.45 -23.21
N GLN A 51 43.41 -3.47 -22.73
CA GLN A 51 42.31 -4.16 -23.46
C GLN A 51 42.72 -4.89 -24.76
N VAL A 52 43.93 -5.45 -24.84
CA VAL A 52 44.39 -6.19 -26.05
C VAL A 52 43.86 -7.61 -26.13
N ASP A 53 43.80 -8.30 -24.99
CA ASP A 53 43.47 -9.72 -24.94
C ASP A 53 42.10 -9.92 -24.28
N GLU A 54 41.22 -10.62 -24.98
CA GLU A 54 39.89 -11.04 -24.50
C GLU A 54 39.88 -12.50 -24.01
N SER A 55 41.07 -13.11 -23.84
CA SER A 55 41.19 -14.49 -23.39
C SER A 55 40.48 -14.71 -22.05
N ARG A 56 39.56 -15.68 -22.04
CA ARG A 56 38.78 -16.03 -20.86
C ARG A 56 39.52 -17.12 -20.08
N PRO A 57 39.94 -16.88 -18.82
CA PRO A 57 40.58 -17.92 -18.04
C PRO A 57 39.61 -19.09 -17.83
N PRO A 58 40.09 -20.36 -17.91
CA PRO A 58 39.24 -21.51 -17.69
C PRO A 58 38.70 -21.53 -16.26
N ARG A 59 37.48 -22.07 -16.08
CA ARG A 59 36.86 -22.18 -14.76
C ARG A 59 37.65 -23.15 -13.86
N VAL A 60 38.27 -22.62 -12.80
CA VAL A 60 38.92 -23.44 -11.76
C VAL A 60 37.85 -24.13 -10.90
N ARG A 61 37.96 -25.45 -10.72
CA ARG A 61 37.04 -26.26 -9.89
C ARG A 61 37.55 -26.34 -8.44
N GLY A 62 36.62 -26.53 -7.50
CA GLY A 62 36.93 -26.65 -6.07
C GLY A 62 36.93 -25.31 -5.31
N ARG A 63 37.12 -25.38 -3.97
CA ARG A 63 37.22 -24.20 -3.10
C ARG A 63 38.26 -24.44 -2.00
N LEU A 64 38.99 -23.40 -1.62
CA LEU A 64 39.84 -23.40 -0.43
C LEU A 64 38.99 -23.08 0.81
N PRO A 65 39.36 -23.59 2.01
CA PRO A 65 38.68 -23.22 3.24
C PRO A 65 38.92 -21.74 3.54
N ILE A 66 37.84 -21.03 3.90
CA ILE A 66 37.90 -19.61 4.24
C ILE A 66 38.56 -19.46 5.62
N PRO A 67 39.66 -18.69 5.76
CA PRO A 67 40.27 -18.44 7.06
C PRO A 67 39.29 -17.75 8.02
N ARG A 68 39.30 -18.16 9.29
CA ARG A 68 38.46 -17.54 10.32
C ARG A 68 38.87 -16.08 10.56
N ASP A 69 37.89 -15.26 10.96
CA ASP A 69 38.16 -13.90 11.43
C ASP A 69 38.69 -13.93 12.87
N ILE A 70 39.83 -13.28 13.09
CA ILE A 70 40.52 -13.20 14.39
C ILE A 70 40.14 -11.91 15.11
N PHE A 71 39.70 -10.89 14.38
CA PHE A 71 39.40 -9.56 14.90
C PHE A 71 37.95 -9.20 14.54
N PRO A 72 36.96 -9.63 15.31
CA PRO A 72 35.58 -9.19 15.07
C PRO A 72 35.47 -7.67 15.21
N ARG A 73 34.47 -7.07 14.54
CA ARG A 73 34.30 -5.61 14.50
C ARG A 73 34.04 -4.98 15.87
N GLU A 74 33.37 -5.71 16.75
CA GLU A 74 33.05 -5.28 18.12
C GLU A 74 34.31 -5.13 18.98
N GLU A 75 35.24 -6.07 18.86
CA GLU A 75 36.44 -6.17 19.69
C GLU A 75 37.55 -5.19 19.26
N ARG A 76 37.50 -4.71 18.02
CA ARG A 76 38.44 -3.74 17.43
C ARG A 76 39.91 -4.14 17.69
N ASP A 77 40.64 -3.30 18.42
CA ASP A 77 42.08 -3.37 18.65
C ASP A 77 42.46 -4.06 19.97
N ARG A 78 41.49 -4.61 20.73
CA ARG A 78 41.72 -5.17 22.08
C ARG A 78 42.90 -6.14 22.13
N LYS A 79 42.99 -7.04 21.14
CA LYS A 79 44.00 -8.11 21.08
C LYS A 79 45.42 -7.63 20.79
N ILE A 80 45.58 -6.40 20.31
CA ILE A 80 46.90 -5.82 19.98
C ILE A 80 47.46 -5.03 21.15
N LYS A 81 46.60 -4.60 22.08
CA LYS A 81 47.02 -3.84 23.24
C LYS A 81 48.04 -4.64 24.06
N PRO A 82 49.11 -3.99 24.56
CA PRO A 82 50.16 -4.67 25.31
C PRO A 82 49.60 -5.37 26.56
N GLN A 83 48.56 -4.80 27.18
CA GLN A 83 47.85 -5.38 28.32
C GLN A 83 47.26 -6.76 28.00
N TYR A 84 46.65 -6.93 26.82
CA TYR A 84 46.09 -8.21 26.41
C TYR A 84 47.19 -9.27 26.25
N ILE A 85 48.29 -8.89 25.61
CA ILE A 85 49.45 -9.78 25.39
C ILE A 85 50.06 -10.21 26.73
N GLN A 86 50.24 -9.27 27.66
CA GLN A 86 50.78 -9.56 29.00
C GLN A 86 49.85 -10.46 29.82
N ASN A 87 48.54 -10.27 29.71
CA ASN A 87 47.55 -11.08 30.41
C ASN A 87 47.46 -12.51 29.86
N VAL A 88 47.50 -12.66 28.52
CA VAL A 88 47.35 -13.96 27.85
C VAL A 88 48.66 -14.77 27.91
N ALA A 89 49.81 -14.10 27.83
CA ALA A 89 51.11 -14.75 27.86
C ALA A 89 52.07 -14.01 28.81
N PRO A 90 51.85 -14.11 30.14
CA PRO A 90 52.66 -13.41 31.13
C PRO A 90 54.12 -13.88 31.10
N GLN A 91 55.01 -12.97 31.49
CA GLN A 91 56.40 -13.30 31.76
C GLN A 91 56.53 -13.87 33.17
N ALA A 92 57.53 -14.73 33.39
CA ALA A 92 57.76 -15.29 34.71
C ALA A 92 58.25 -14.22 35.67
N THR A 93 57.57 -14.06 36.81
CA THR A 93 57.93 -13.09 37.86
C THR A 93 59.33 -13.33 38.43
N ASN A 94 59.74 -14.61 38.51
CA ASN A 94 61.03 -15.02 39.06
C ASN A 94 61.93 -15.61 37.95
N LEU A 95 62.83 -14.79 37.42
CA LEU A 95 63.85 -15.15 36.42
C LEU A 95 65.03 -15.92 37.06
N ARG A 96 64.77 -16.97 37.84
CA ARG A 96 65.85 -17.83 38.38
C ARG A 96 66.55 -18.54 37.23
N GLU A 97 67.83 -18.88 37.33
CA GLU A 97 68.50 -19.69 36.31
C GLU A 97 67.86 -21.08 36.15
N ALA A 98 67.94 -21.65 34.95
CA ALA A 98 67.32 -22.94 34.67
C ALA A 98 68.24 -24.06 35.17
N ARG A 99 67.74 -24.86 36.11
CA ARG A 99 68.48 -25.95 36.77
C ARG A 99 68.60 -27.21 35.92
N SER A 100 67.72 -27.38 34.92
CA SER A 100 67.68 -28.54 34.03
C SER A 100 67.60 -28.13 32.56
N ALA A 101 68.13 -28.96 31.66
CA ALA A 101 68.04 -28.77 30.22
C ALA A 101 66.57 -28.69 29.75
N SER A 102 65.67 -29.48 30.35
CA SER A 102 64.22 -29.41 30.06
C SER A 102 63.62 -28.06 30.42
N GLN A 103 64.07 -27.44 31.52
CA GLN A 103 63.63 -26.13 31.95
C GLN A 103 64.15 -25.02 31.02
N ARG A 104 65.39 -25.14 30.51
CA ARG A 104 65.95 -24.23 29.50
C ARG A 104 65.12 -24.26 28.22
N TRP A 105 64.83 -25.46 27.71
CA TRP A 105 64.03 -25.64 26.51
C TRP A 105 62.61 -25.07 26.67
N LYS A 106 61.93 -25.36 27.79
CA LYS A 106 60.60 -24.80 28.08
C LYS A 106 60.59 -23.26 28.10
N ARG A 107 61.64 -22.63 28.62
CA ARG A 107 61.79 -21.16 28.60
C ARG A 107 62.01 -20.62 27.20
N GLN A 108 62.89 -21.23 26.41
CA GLN A 108 63.11 -20.86 25.02
C GLN A 108 61.83 -20.98 24.21
N LEU A 109 61.08 -22.07 24.38
CA LEU A 109 59.80 -22.29 23.72
C LEU A 109 58.75 -21.25 24.13
N ALA A 110 58.66 -20.92 25.42
CA ALA A 110 57.75 -19.87 25.92
C ALA A 110 58.11 -18.50 25.34
N ASN A 111 59.40 -18.16 25.26
CA ASN A 111 59.87 -16.91 24.64
C ASN A 111 59.53 -16.87 23.15
N SER A 112 59.77 -17.96 22.41
CA SER A 112 59.41 -18.07 20.99
C SER A 112 57.90 -17.92 20.77
N ARG A 113 57.07 -18.60 21.57
CA ARG A 113 55.60 -18.48 21.49
C ARG A 113 55.11 -17.07 21.77
N ARG A 114 55.66 -16.40 22.79
CA ARG A 114 55.35 -14.99 23.10
C ARG A 114 55.69 -14.09 21.92
N LYS A 115 56.92 -14.19 21.41
CA LYS A 115 57.39 -13.40 20.26
C LYS A 115 56.50 -13.64 19.02
N ASN A 116 56.21 -14.89 18.70
CA ASN A 116 55.34 -15.23 17.57
C ASN A 116 53.92 -14.68 17.76
N LEU A 117 53.36 -14.74 18.98
CA LEU A 117 52.04 -14.20 19.27
C LEU A 117 51.99 -12.68 19.07
N THR A 118 52.99 -11.96 19.59
CA THR A 118 53.05 -10.49 19.44
C THR A 118 53.22 -10.07 18.00
N GLU A 119 54.15 -10.70 17.28
CA GLU A 119 54.43 -10.37 15.89
C GLU A 119 53.27 -10.75 14.96
N SER A 120 52.66 -11.93 15.18
CA SER A 120 51.55 -12.38 14.34
C SER A 120 50.28 -11.55 14.52
N LEU A 121 49.91 -11.19 15.76
CA LEU A 121 48.75 -10.35 16.00
C LEU A 121 48.93 -8.94 15.39
N GLY A 122 50.12 -8.36 15.54
CA GLY A 122 50.46 -7.09 14.89
C GLY A 122 50.37 -7.18 13.37
N ALA A 123 51.04 -8.17 12.76
CA ALA A 123 51.06 -8.33 11.31
C ALA A 123 49.67 -8.61 10.71
N LEU A 124 48.85 -9.43 11.38
CA LEU A 124 47.49 -9.74 10.93
C LEU A 124 46.58 -8.51 11.02
N TRP A 125 46.74 -7.70 12.06
CA TRP A 125 46.02 -6.44 12.19
C TRP A 125 46.39 -5.44 11.09
N ASP A 126 47.69 -5.26 10.84
CA ASP A 126 48.16 -4.38 9.78
C ASP A 126 47.64 -4.82 8.41
N ARG A 127 47.65 -6.14 8.14
CA ARG A 127 47.07 -6.71 6.93
C ARG A 127 45.58 -6.39 6.80
N ARG A 128 44.83 -6.53 7.90
CA ARG A 128 43.40 -6.18 7.93
C ARG A 128 43.20 -4.69 7.67
N ALA A 129 43.88 -3.82 8.40
CA ALA A 129 43.76 -2.38 8.29
C ALA A 129 44.06 -1.88 6.87
N ARG A 130 45.11 -2.42 6.21
CA ARG A 130 45.42 -2.14 4.81
C ARG A 130 44.30 -2.58 3.87
N SER A 131 43.77 -3.79 4.07
CA SER A 131 42.69 -4.35 3.25
C SER A 131 41.39 -3.52 3.39
N GLU A 132 41.03 -3.15 4.62
CA GLU A 132 39.87 -2.29 4.90
C GLU A 132 40.05 -0.89 4.32
N LYS A 133 41.24 -0.29 4.44
CA LYS A 133 41.54 1.02 3.84
C LYS A 133 41.33 1.00 2.33
N VAL A 134 41.88 0.01 1.62
CA VAL A 134 41.72 -0.12 0.16
C VAL A 134 40.25 -0.30 -0.20
N ARG A 135 39.54 -1.19 0.51
CA ARG A 135 38.10 -1.42 0.29
C ARG A 135 37.29 -0.14 0.50
N ASN A 136 37.52 0.58 1.59
CA ASN A 136 36.78 1.79 1.93
C ASN A 136 37.01 2.90 0.89
N VAL A 137 38.24 3.07 0.40
CA VAL A 137 38.54 4.02 -0.69
C VAL A 137 37.79 3.66 -1.96
N GLN A 138 37.76 2.37 -2.34
CA GLN A 138 37.02 1.92 -3.53
C GLN A 138 35.52 2.14 -3.38
N VAL A 139 34.94 1.76 -2.23
CA VAL A 139 33.51 1.93 -1.94
C VAL A 139 33.13 3.40 -1.98
N LYS A 140 33.91 4.26 -1.31
CA LYS A 140 33.68 5.71 -1.30
C LYS A 140 33.70 6.29 -2.71
N ARG A 141 34.72 5.97 -3.52
CA ARG A 141 34.81 6.44 -4.90
C ARG A 141 33.61 6.02 -5.75
N LYS A 142 33.15 4.77 -5.62
CA LYS A 142 32.00 4.26 -6.36
C LYS A 142 30.71 4.94 -5.93
N LEU A 143 30.52 5.13 -4.62
CA LEU A 143 29.37 5.82 -4.06
C LEU A 143 29.32 7.26 -4.57
N GLU A 144 30.41 8.01 -4.46
CA GLU A 144 30.48 9.38 -4.96
C GLU A 144 30.25 9.47 -6.48
N ALA A 145 30.77 8.52 -7.27
CA ALA A 145 30.53 8.49 -8.71
C ALA A 145 29.04 8.26 -9.03
N ASN A 146 28.39 7.35 -8.31
CA ASN A 146 26.97 7.07 -8.47
C ASN A 146 26.11 8.26 -8.04
N GLU A 147 26.43 8.90 -6.93
CA GLU A 147 25.72 10.09 -6.45
C GLU A 147 25.86 11.25 -7.45
N ARG A 148 27.08 11.49 -7.96
CA ARG A 148 27.31 12.49 -9.01
C ARG A 148 26.51 12.19 -10.28
N ALA A 149 26.45 10.94 -10.70
CA ALA A 149 25.68 10.54 -11.88
C ALA A 149 24.16 10.66 -11.67
N ALA A 150 23.67 10.39 -10.45
CA ALA A 150 22.25 10.50 -10.13
C ALA A 150 21.76 11.95 -10.05
N VAL A 151 22.61 12.87 -9.58
CA VAL A 151 22.30 14.30 -9.48
C VAL A 151 22.69 15.07 -10.75
N ALA A 152 23.40 14.43 -11.68
CA ALA A 152 23.80 15.08 -12.92
C ALA A 152 22.57 15.55 -13.70
N PRO A 153 22.57 16.81 -14.20
CA PRO A 153 21.47 17.30 -15.01
C PRO A 153 21.39 16.50 -16.32
N GLU A 154 20.20 16.48 -16.90
CA GLU A 154 19.98 16.00 -18.27
C GLU A 154 20.91 16.75 -19.26
N ARG A 155 21.28 16.08 -20.33
CA ARG A 155 22.07 16.69 -21.41
C ARG A 155 21.25 17.79 -22.09
N ASP A 156 21.91 18.89 -22.46
CA ASP A 156 21.23 20.03 -23.08
C ASP A 156 20.52 19.64 -24.39
N ASP A 157 21.13 18.76 -25.20
CA ASP A 157 20.53 18.24 -26.44
C ASP A 157 19.16 17.60 -26.15
N ASP A 158 19.11 16.67 -25.18
CA ASP A 158 17.88 15.98 -24.79
C ASP A 158 16.84 16.96 -24.22
N ARG A 159 17.29 17.94 -23.43
CA ARG A 159 16.42 18.97 -22.86
C ARG A 159 15.72 19.81 -23.93
N PHE A 160 16.37 20.09 -25.05
CA PHE A 160 15.83 20.90 -26.13
C PHE A 160 15.06 20.10 -27.18
N THR A 161 15.40 18.82 -27.39
CA THR A 161 14.70 17.96 -28.36
C THR A 161 13.49 17.23 -27.79
N ARG A 162 13.37 17.11 -26.46
CA ARG A 162 12.20 16.46 -25.84
C ARG A 162 10.92 17.26 -26.07
N THR A 163 9.81 16.56 -26.23
CA THR A 163 8.48 17.16 -26.31
C THR A 163 8.09 17.85 -25.00
N THR A 164 7.27 18.89 -25.09
CA THR A 164 6.79 19.63 -23.91
C THR A 164 5.68 18.87 -23.18
N VAL A 165 5.78 18.77 -21.85
CA VAL A 165 4.69 18.29 -20.97
C VAL A 165 4.23 19.47 -20.10
N ILE A 166 2.91 19.66 -20.01
CA ILE A 166 2.32 20.73 -19.19
C ILE A 166 2.59 20.44 -17.72
N GLN A 167 3.11 21.41 -16.97
CA GLN A 167 3.48 21.24 -15.56
C GLN A 167 2.31 20.81 -14.67
N ALA A 168 1.09 21.25 -15.00
CA ALA A 168 -0.13 20.83 -14.30
C ALA A 168 -0.39 19.32 -14.38
N LEU A 169 0.09 18.63 -15.42
CA LEU A 169 -0.02 17.16 -15.54
C LEU A 169 1.06 16.43 -14.73
N LEU A 170 2.18 17.10 -14.44
CA LEU A 170 3.26 16.55 -13.61
C LEU A 170 2.91 16.60 -12.11
N ASP A 171 2.03 17.52 -11.72
CA ASP A 171 1.53 17.60 -10.36
C ASP A 171 0.45 16.53 -10.12
N THR A 172 0.89 15.33 -9.78
CA THR A 172 -0.01 14.21 -9.46
C THR A 172 -0.56 14.27 -8.03
N LYS A 173 -0.27 15.35 -7.28
CA LYS A 173 -0.72 15.46 -5.89
C LYS A 173 -2.19 15.83 -5.87
N THR A 174 -2.94 15.11 -5.04
CA THR A 174 -4.34 15.45 -4.75
C THR A 174 -4.38 16.39 -3.55
N TYR A 175 -4.79 17.62 -3.78
CA TYR A 175 -4.99 18.61 -2.73
C TYR A 175 -6.37 18.43 -2.08
N PRO A 176 -6.49 18.67 -0.76
CA PRO A 176 -7.79 18.71 -0.11
C PRO A 176 -8.62 19.86 -0.67
N ASP A 177 -9.90 19.61 -0.91
CA ASP A 177 -10.85 20.62 -1.35
C ASP A 177 -11.03 21.71 -0.28
N GLU A 178 -10.93 22.97 -0.68
CA GLU A 178 -11.09 24.13 0.20
C GLU A 178 -12.52 24.16 0.79
N ASP A 179 -13.51 23.76 -0.01
CA ASP A 179 -14.93 23.77 0.33
C ASP A 179 -15.40 22.46 0.98
N ARG A 180 -14.48 21.66 1.53
CA ARG A 180 -14.81 20.36 2.12
C ARG A 180 -15.83 20.48 3.26
N LEU A 181 -15.63 21.46 4.14
CA LEU A 181 -16.47 21.66 5.33
C LEU A 181 -17.88 22.15 4.96
N THR A 182 -17.96 23.07 4.01
CA THR A 182 -19.25 23.61 3.52
C THR A 182 -20.04 22.51 2.80
N ARG A 183 -19.38 21.70 1.96
CA ARG A 183 -20.00 20.54 1.31
C ARG A 183 -20.49 19.50 2.31
N ALA A 184 -19.70 19.20 3.35
CA ALA A 184 -20.09 18.25 4.38
C ALA A 184 -21.34 18.72 5.15
N ALA A 185 -21.38 19.99 5.58
CA ALA A 185 -22.53 20.58 6.25
C ALA A 185 -23.79 20.54 5.37
N ASN A 186 -23.66 20.86 4.08
CA ASN A 186 -24.76 20.78 3.12
C ASN A 186 -25.24 19.34 2.91
N SER A 187 -24.33 18.36 2.88
CA SER A 187 -24.68 16.95 2.77
C SER A 187 -25.44 16.47 4.01
N GLN A 188 -24.99 16.85 5.21
CA GLN A 188 -25.66 16.50 6.46
C GLN A 188 -27.11 17.03 6.49
N LYS A 189 -27.34 18.28 6.09
CA LYS A 189 -28.69 18.85 5.98
C LYS A 189 -29.59 18.04 5.04
N LYS A 190 -29.07 17.63 3.88
CA LYS A 190 -29.81 16.79 2.91
C LYS A 190 -30.15 15.42 3.48
N VAL A 191 -29.22 14.80 4.21
CA VAL A 191 -29.44 13.51 4.86
C VAL A 191 -30.53 13.62 5.93
N LEU A 192 -30.45 14.64 6.79
CA LEU A 192 -31.44 14.87 7.83
C LEU A 192 -32.85 15.10 7.27
N ALA A 193 -32.98 15.87 6.17
CA ALA A 193 -34.26 16.07 5.50
C ALA A 193 -34.85 14.78 4.90
N ARG A 194 -33.99 13.89 4.38
CA ARG A 194 -34.45 12.56 3.90
C ARG A 194 -34.88 11.68 5.05
N GLU A 195 -34.19 11.74 6.18
CA GLU A 195 -34.59 10.99 7.38
C GLU A 195 -35.89 11.51 7.98
N SER A 196 -36.10 12.83 8.02
CA SER A 196 -37.36 13.40 8.50
C SER A 196 -38.53 12.97 7.62
N ALA A 197 -38.39 13.03 6.29
CA ALA A 197 -39.42 12.56 5.36
C ALA A 197 -39.75 11.07 5.57
N LYS A 198 -38.74 10.21 5.80
CA LYS A 198 -38.97 8.79 6.13
C LYS A 198 -39.67 8.60 7.48
N ARG A 199 -39.36 9.42 8.48
CA ARG A 199 -40.05 9.39 9.79
C ARG A 199 -41.51 9.81 9.65
N GLU A 200 -41.78 10.85 8.85
CA GLU A 200 -43.13 11.34 8.57
C GLU A 200 -43.97 10.28 7.84
N ALA A 201 -43.42 9.66 6.79
CA ALA A 201 -44.10 8.56 6.08
C ALA A 201 -44.44 7.38 7.01
N ARG A 202 -43.51 7.00 7.91
CA ARG A 202 -43.78 5.96 8.92
C ARG A 202 -44.87 6.38 9.90
N ARG A 203 -44.88 7.65 10.33
CA ARG A 203 -45.92 8.18 11.21
C ARG A 203 -47.29 8.13 10.53
N GLN A 204 -47.37 8.51 9.25
CA GLN A 204 -48.60 8.45 8.48
C GLN A 204 -49.14 7.01 8.37
N ALA A 205 -48.28 6.03 8.07
CA ALA A 205 -48.66 4.62 8.03
C ALA A 205 -49.17 4.10 9.39
N LEU A 206 -48.57 4.55 10.51
CA LEU A 206 -49.05 4.20 11.85
C LEU A 206 -50.41 4.83 12.16
N THR A 207 -50.64 6.07 11.72
CA THR A 207 -51.95 6.73 11.88
C THR A 207 -53.04 6.02 11.07
N GLU A 208 -52.73 5.58 9.85
CA GLU A 208 -53.64 4.74 9.05
C GLU A 208 -53.99 3.45 9.78
N LEU A 209 -52.97 2.73 10.30
CA LEU A 209 -53.19 1.52 11.07
C LEU A 209 -54.09 1.77 12.29
N TYR A 210 -53.86 2.87 13.03
CA TYR A 210 -54.65 3.22 14.21
C TYR A 210 -56.14 3.42 13.90
N ILE A 211 -56.46 4.02 12.75
CA ILE A 211 -57.86 4.23 12.35
C ILE A 211 -58.49 2.90 11.91
N SER A 212 -57.77 2.10 11.12
CA SER A 212 -58.23 0.77 10.72
C SER A 212 -58.36 -0.21 11.89
N ALA A 213 -57.68 0.06 13.02
CA ALA A 213 -57.73 -0.80 14.20
C ALA A 213 -59.12 -0.83 14.87
N SER A 214 -60.03 0.07 14.51
CA SER A 214 -61.43 0.00 14.94
C SER A 214 -62.18 -1.21 14.38
N ASP A 215 -61.76 -1.73 13.22
CA ASP A 215 -62.33 -2.92 12.59
C ASP A 215 -61.63 -4.21 13.05
N PHE A 216 -60.59 -4.11 13.88
CA PHE A 216 -59.84 -5.28 14.33
C PHE A 216 -60.53 -5.95 15.51
N ILE A 217 -60.71 -7.27 15.40
CA ILE A 217 -61.16 -8.12 16.49
C ILE A 217 -59.96 -8.42 17.39
N ILE A 218 -59.95 -7.85 18.60
CA ILE A 218 -58.84 -8.02 19.56
C ILE A 218 -59.21 -9.02 20.64
N ASN A 219 -60.47 -8.98 21.09
CA ASN A 219 -60.96 -9.81 22.19
C ASN A 219 -61.76 -11.01 21.70
N VAL A 220 -61.80 -12.08 22.52
CA VAL A 220 -62.61 -13.28 22.22
C VAL A 220 -64.11 -12.96 22.21
N GLY A 221 -64.56 -12.04 23.07
CA GLY A 221 -65.97 -11.61 23.08
C GLY A 221 -66.39 -10.91 21.77
N GLU A 222 -65.56 -9.98 21.26
CA GLU A 222 -65.78 -9.34 19.95
C GLU A 222 -65.82 -10.37 18.82
N LEU A 223 -65.00 -11.43 18.92
CA LEU A 223 -64.99 -12.52 17.95
C LEU A 223 -66.30 -13.32 17.98
N GLU A 224 -66.79 -13.67 19.17
CA GLU A 224 -68.05 -14.40 19.33
C GLU A 224 -69.24 -13.60 18.80
N GLU A 225 -69.32 -12.31 19.14
CA GLU A 225 -70.33 -11.39 18.61
C GLU A 225 -70.30 -11.32 17.08
N GLU A 226 -69.11 -11.22 16.49
CA GLU A 226 -68.97 -11.11 15.04
C GLU A 226 -69.20 -12.44 14.31
N ILE A 227 -68.90 -13.57 14.96
CA ILE A 227 -69.27 -14.90 14.48
C ILE A 227 -70.78 -15.06 14.49
N GLU A 228 -71.45 -14.71 15.59
CA GLU A 228 -72.91 -14.76 15.68
C GLU A 228 -73.54 -13.83 14.63
N ARG A 229 -72.98 -12.64 14.40
CA ARG A 229 -73.48 -11.71 13.39
C ARG A 229 -73.34 -12.24 11.96
N LEU A 230 -72.17 -12.79 11.60
CA LEU A 230 -71.86 -13.19 10.23
C LEU A 230 -72.30 -14.62 9.87
N PHE A 231 -72.28 -15.55 10.83
CA PHE A 231 -72.58 -16.98 10.63
C PHE A 231 -74.00 -17.38 11.05
N CYS A 232 -74.95 -16.44 11.09
CA CYS A 232 -76.37 -16.75 11.21
C CYS A 232 -76.90 -17.47 9.94
N ASP A 233 -77.73 -18.50 10.12
CA ASP A 233 -78.40 -19.23 9.01
C ASP A 233 -79.21 -18.31 8.08
N ASP A 234 -79.70 -17.18 8.62
CA ASP A 234 -80.47 -16.17 7.89
C ASP A 234 -79.65 -14.96 7.40
N TYR A 235 -78.32 -14.92 7.64
CA TYR A 235 -77.46 -13.78 7.31
C TYR A 235 -77.59 -13.37 5.83
N PHE A 236 -77.39 -14.33 4.91
CA PHE A 236 -77.50 -14.06 3.48
C PHE A 236 -78.94 -13.70 3.07
N LYS A 237 -79.98 -14.23 3.75
CA LYS A 237 -81.38 -13.90 3.45
C LYS A 237 -81.72 -12.47 3.86
N MET A 238 -81.17 -11.98 4.96
CA MET A 238 -81.30 -10.59 5.40
C MET A 238 -80.59 -9.63 4.43
N MET A 239 -79.34 -9.93 4.09
CA MET A 239 -78.54 -9.11 3.17
C MET A 239 -79.16 -9.03 1.76
N ILE A 240 -79.74 -10.13 1.26
CA ILE A 240 -80.42 -10.15 -0.05
C ILE A 240 -81.69 -9.29 -0.04
N LYS A 241 -82.44 -9.30 1.07
CA LYS A 241 -83.63 -8.45 1.25
C LYS A 241 -83.26 -6.97 1.31
N GLU A 242 -82.20 -6.64 2.04
CA GLU A 242 -81.71 -5.27 2.18
C GLU A 242 -81.13 -4.73 0.86
N ALA A 243 -80.38 -5.56 0.13
CA ALA A 243 -79.84 -5.22 -1.18
C ALA A 243 -80.90 -5.20 -2.32
N ASN A 244 -82.18 -5.49 -2.03
CA ASN A 244 -83.27 -5.59 -3.01
C ASN A 244 -83.00 -6.57 -4.19
N ARG A 245 -82.18 -7.61 -3.99
CA ARG A 245 -81.79 -8.58 -5.04
C ARG A 245 -82.64 -9.86 -4.99
N ARG A 246 -83.92 -9.75 -5.32
CA ARG A 246 -84.90 -10.86 -5.16
C ARG A 246 -84.61 -12.04 -6.12
N GLY A 247 -84.47 -13.26 -5.59
CA GLY A 247 -84.36 -14.51 -6.37
C GLY A 247 -82.96 -15.12 -6.50
N MET A 248 -81.97 -14.59 -5.79
CA MET A 248 -80.59 -15.11 -5.76
C MET A 248 -80.42 -16.24 -4.73
N GLN A 249 -79.40 -17.08 -4.92
CA GLN A 249 -79.04 -18.19 -4.03
C GLN A 249 -78.52 -17.69 -2.66
N GLU A 250 -78.69 -18.48 -1.61
CA GLU A 250 -78.23 -18.20 -0.24
C GLU A 250 -76.70 -18.39 -0.10
N ASN A 251 -75.92 -17.61 -0.85
CA ASN A 251 -74.45 -17.64 -0.83
C ASN A 251 -73.86 -16.24 -1.05
N VAL A 252 -72.55 -16.10 -0.76
CA VAL A 252 -71.78 -14.85 -0.94
C VAL A 252 -71.93 -14.28 -2.36
N TRP A 253 -72.07 -15.17 -3.35
CA TRP A 253 -72.18 -14.82 -4.78
C TRP A 253 -73.56 -14.26 -5.12
N GLY A 254 -74.61 -14.70 -4.43
CA GLY A 254 -75.96 -14.15 -4.52
C GLY A 254 -76.09 -12.77 -3.88
N VAL A 255 -75.29 -12.49 -2.82
CA VAL A 255 -75.29 -11.20 -2.12
C VAL A 255 -74.39 -10.19 -2.82
N HIS A 256 -73.11 -10.51 -2.99
CA HIS A 256 -72.09 -9.58 -3.49
C HIS A 256 -71.86 -9.67 -5.00
N GLY A 257 -72.37 -10.72 -5.67
CA GLY A 257 -72.14 -10.96 -7.09
C GLY A 257 -70.88 -11.79 -7.35
N LYS A 258 -70.56 -11.99 -8.64
CA LYS A 258 -69.27 -12.57 -9.04
C LYS A 258 -68.13 -11.70 -8.51
N PRO A 259 -67.01 -12.29 -8.03
CA PRO A 259 -65.84 -11.49 -7.71
C PRO A 259 -65.39 -10.71 -8.96
N PRO A 260 -64.86 -9.48 -8.79
CA PRO A 260 -64.52 -8.61 -9.91
C PRO A 260 -63.50 -9.28 -10.82
N SER A 261 -63.85 -9.45 -12.09
CA SER A 261 -62.94 -9.95 -13.13
C SER A 261 -62.04 -8.82 -13.65
N ILE A 262 -60.93 -9.17 -14.32
CA ILE A 262 -60.10 -8.21 -15.06
C ILE A 262 -60.95 -7.41 -16.06
N SER A 263 -61.94 -8.06 -16.68
CA SER A 263 -62.89 -7.38 -17.58
C SER A 263 -63.73 -6.35 -16.85
N ASP A 264 -64.14 -6.62 -15.61
CA ASP A 264 -64.96 -5.71 -14.81
C ASP A 264 -64.09 -4.52 -14.36
N MET A 265 -62.87 -4.77 -13.85
CA MET A 265 -61.89 -3.71 -13.51
C MET A 265 -61.53 -2.83 -14.71
N LEU A 266 -61.44 -3.40 -15.92
CA LEU A 266 -61.17 -2.64 -17.14
C LEU A 266 -62.40 -1.85 -17.60
N SER A 267 -63.61 -2.39 -17.43
CA SER A 267 -64.86 -1.68 -17.74
C SER A 267 -65.12 -0.52 -16.76
N GLU A 268 -64.63 -0.65 -15.54
CA GLU A 268 -64.70 0.39 -14.50
C GLU A 268 -63.66 1.50 -14.66
N THR A 269 -62.56 1.24 -15.37
CA THR A 269 -61.48 2.21 -15.62
C THR A 269 -61.52 2.81 -17.02
N GLY A 270 -62.06 2.07 -18.00
CA GLY A 270 -62.30 2.53 -19.35
C GLY A 270 -63.64 3.26 -19.48
N ALA A 271 -63.71 4.25 -20.37
CA ALA A 271 -64.91 5.06 -20.65
C ALA A 271 -66.04 4.31 -21.40
N PHE A 272 -66.15 2.99 -21.24
CA PHE A 272 -67.00 2.11 -22.07
C PHE A 272 -68.27 1.60 -21.36
N SER A 273 -68.70 2.22 -20.26
CA SER A 273 -70.02 1.91 -19.66
C SER A 273 -71.15 2.35 -20.60
N SER A 274 -72.06 1.43 -20.95
CA SER A 274 -73.23 1.70 -21.79
C SER A 274 -74.32 2.49 -21.06
N ASP A 275 -74.27 2.60 -19.72
CA ASP A 275 -75.21 3.38 -18.93
C ASP A 275 -74.53 4.61 -18.31
N VAL A 276 -74.91 5.78 -18.81
CA VAL A 276 -74.32 7.08 -18.46
C VAL A 276 -74.74 7.52 -17.05
N LYS A 277 -75.91 7.12 -16.57
CA LYS A 277 -76.40 7.53 -15.24
C LYS A 277 -75.68 6.81 -14.11
N ASP A 278 -75.51 5.50 -14.25
CA ASP A 278 -74.80 4.67 -13.27
C ASP A 278 -73.30 4.97 -13.28
N HIS A 279 -72.71 5.23 -14.45
CA HIS A 279 -71.32 5.64 -14.56
C HIS A 279 -71.03 6.96 -13.81
N ASN A 280 -71.89 7.97 -13.96
CA ASN A 280 -71.71 9.26 -13.30
C ASN A 280 -71.88 9.17 -11.78
N ALA A 281 -72.81 8.36 -11.28
CA ALA A 281 -73.02 8.17 -9.83
C ALA A 281 -71.84 7.44 -9.18
N VAL A 282 -71.33 6.38 -9.82
CA VAL A 282 -70.18 5.61 -9.33
C VAL A 282 -68.87 6.42 -9.40
N GLU A 283 -68.64 7.15 -10.49
CA GLU A 283 -67.47 8.02 -10.62
C GLU A 283 -67.49 9.20 -9.64
N TYR A 284 -68.67 9.75 -9.31
CA TYR A 284 -68.78 10.79 -8.29
C TYR A 284 -68.32 10.29 -6.92
N GLY A 285 -68.80 9.13 -6.47
CA GLY A 285 -68.38 8.53 -5.19
C GLY A 285 -66.87 8.27 -5.14
N ARG A 286 -66.30 7.70 -6.20
CA ARG A 286 -64.85 7.48 -6.33
C ARG A 286 -64.05 8.78 -6.31
N SER A 287 -64.56 9.80 -7.00
CA SER A 287 -63.92 11.12 -7.02
C SER A 287 -63.87 11.70 -5.61
N VAL A 288 -64.95 11.61 -4.83
CA VAL A 288 -64.97 12.06 -3.43
C VAL A 288 -63.93 11.31 -2.59
N GLU A 289 -63.84 9.99 -2.72
CA GLU A 289 -62.82 9.19 -2.02
C GLU A 289 -61.39 9.57 -2.43
N ARG A 290 -61.13 9.79 -3.73
CA ARG A 290 -59.82 10.24 -4.23
C ARG A 290 -59.46 11.62 -3.71
N HIS A 291 -60.42 12.56 -3.72
CA HIS A 291 -60.22 13.89 -3.16
C HIS A 291 -59.96 13.83 -1.66
N LYS A 292 -60.68 12.98 -0.92
CA LYS A 292 -60.43 12.70 0.50
C LYS A 292 -59.00 12.20 0.69
N ARG A 293 -58.58 11.14 -0.02
CA ARG A 293 -57.21 10.59 0.07
C ARG A 293 -56.13 11.61 -0.27
N ILE A 294 -56.29 12.37 -1.35
CA ILE A 294 -55.34 13.42 -1.74
C ILE A 294 -55.24 14.49 -0.64
N THR A 295 -56.38 14.89 -0.07
CA THR A 295 -56.41 15.88 1.01
C THR A 295 -55.74 15.34 2.27
N GLU A 296 -55.98 14.07 2.62
CA GLU A 296 -55.36 13.41 3.77
C GLU A 296 -53.84 13.26 3.60
N ASP A 297 -53.37 12.88 2.41
CA ASP A 297 -51.95 12.77 2.10
C ASP A 297 -51.24 14.13 2.15
N LEU A 298 -51.89 15.19 1.68
CA LEU A 298 -51.33 16.55 1.69
C LEU A 298 -51.36 17.20 3.09
N THR A 299 -52.41 16.95 3.88
CA THR A 299 -52.57 17.53 5.22
C THR A 299 -51.89 16.69 6.30
N GLY A 300 -51.57 15.42 6.03
CA GLY A 300 -50.93 14.49 6.96
C GLY A 300 -51.86 14.01 8.08
N GLY A 301 -53.16 14.30 7.99
CA GLY A 301 -54.20 13.91 8.93
C GLY A 301 -55.34 13.20 8.21
N ARG A 302 -56.05 12.33 8.92
CA ARG A 302 -57.18 11.57 8.37
C ARG A 302 -58.48 12.29 8.69
N MET A 303 -59.36 12.40 7.69
CA MET A 303 -60.66 13.03 7.87
C MET A 303 -61.70 11.95 8.20
N PRO A 304 -62.57 12.15 9.20
CA PRO A 304 -63.70 11.25 9.43
C PRO A 304 -64.61 11.17 8.20
#